data_AF-T1B7Q0-F1
#
_entry.id   AF-T1B7Q0-F1
#
_cell.length_a   1.000
_cell.length_b   1.000
_cell.length_c   1.000
_cell.angle_alpha   90.00
_cell.angle_beta   90.00
_cell.angle_gamma   90.00
#
_symmetry.space_group_name_H-M   'P 1'
#
loop_
_entity.id
_entity.type
_entity.pdbx_description
1 polymer ?
#
loop_
_entity_poly.entity_id
_entity_poly.type
_entity_poly.pdbx_seq_one_letter_code
_entity_poly.pdbx_strand_id
1 'polypeptide(L)'
;GIGLLGRPRSPGAEAAREVPHGMQIGAGLLAALCVVLGVAPMLVVPSLERAAATVVAGGRSHVLRGGVELELAGLRGILAPVWTAVGLALAAGVAVGTRDLIRRRPKRRVADAWACGRELLTPRMQYTAASFAEPLERVFDDVLRPDRDVTVSHVAESRFFV
;
A
#
# COMPACT_ATOMS: atom_id res chain seq x y z
N GLY A 1 -9.46 11.85 0.11
CA GLY A 1 -8.42 11.36 -0.81
C GLY A 1 -7.83 10.11 -0.21
N ILE A 2 -7.59 9.08 -1.01
CA ILE A 2 -7.08 7.79 -0.54
C ILE A 2 -5.63 7.93 -0.02
N GLY A 3 -5.51 8.22 1.29
CA GLY A 3 -4.29 8.26 2.09
C GLY A 3 -3.30 9.38 1.75
N LEU A 4 -2.58 9.25 0.63
CA LEU A 4 -1.31 9.94 0.37
C LEU A 4 -1.31 10.79 -0.91
N LEU A 5 -2.34 10.67 -1.74
CA LEU A 5 -2.41 11.32 -3.07
C LEU A 5 -3.57 12.34 -3.19
N GLY A 6 -4.21 12.68 -2.07
CA GLY A 6 -5.34 13.62 -2.02
C GLY A 6 -4.94 15.06 -1.68
N ARG A 7 -5.91 15.97 -1.78
CA ARG A 7 -5.80 17.33 -1.21
C ARG A 7 -6.25 17.30 0.26
N PRO A 8 -5.73 18.20 1.12
CA PRO A 8 -6.18 18.29 2.50
C PRO A 8 -7.67 18.63 2.56
N ARG A 9 -8.42 17.91 3.41
CA ARG A 9 -9.88 18.08 3.60
C ARG A 9 -10.26 18.67 4.95
N SER A 10 -9.26 18.92 5.80
CA SER A 10 -9.41 19.45 7.14
C SER A 10 -8.25 20.40 7.45
N PRO A 11 -8.45 21.39 8.33
CA PRO A 11 -7.37 22.30 8.75
C PRO A 11 -6.15 21.55 9.31
N GLY A 12 -6.38 20.47 10.07
CA GLY A 12 -5.29 19.65 10.61
C GLY A 12 -4.44 18.96 9.54
N ALA A 13 -5.08 18.48 8.46
CA ALA A 13 -4.37 17.89 7.32
C ALA A 13 -3.63 18.93 6.47
N GLU A 14 -4.13 20.17 6.43
CA GLU A 14 -3.48 21.29 5.73
C GLU A 14 -2.26 21.82 6.49
N ALA A 15 -2.35 21.87 7.83
CA ALA A 15 -1.25 22.26 8.71
C ALA A 15 -0.32 21.10 9.09
N ALA A 16 -0.56 19.88 8.58
CA ALA A 16 0.24 18.71 8.89
C ALA A 16 1.70 18.92 8.44
N ARG A 17 2.63 18.52 9.31
CA ARG A 17 4.07 18.57 9.06
C ARG A 17 4.67 17.18 9.17
N GLU A 18 5.86 17.04 8.62
CA GLU A 18 6.65 15.81 8.67
C GLU A 18 6.90 15.39 10.13
N VAL A 19 6.96 14.07 10.35
CA VAL A 19 7.17 13.50 11.69
C VAL A 19 8.62 13.70 12.15
N PRO A 20 8.89 13.79 13.47
CA PRO A 20 10.25 13.97 13.97
C PRO A 20 11.15 12.77 13.61
N HIS A 21 12.46 13.03 13.51
CA HIS A 21 13.44 12.03 13.06
C HIS A 21 13.42 10.71 13.85
N GLY A 22 13.13 10.74 15.16
CA GLY A 22 13.02 9.51 15.95
C GLY A 22 11.95 8.55 15.42
N MET A 23 10.80 9.08 14.98
CA MET A 23 9.72 8.27 14.39
C MET A 23 10.10 7.74 13.01
N GLN A 24 10.80 8.55 12.21
CA GLN A 24 11.31 8.14 10.89
C GLN A 24 12.34 7.02 11.00
N ILE A 25 13.25 7.10 11.98
CA ILE A 25 14.27 6.06 12.22
C ILE A 25 13.58 4.75 12.62
N GLY A 26 12.58 4.79 13.50
CA GLY A 26 11.81 3.61 13.87
C GLY A 26 11.12 2.94 12.67
N ALA A 27 10.43 3.73 11.85
CA ALA A 27 9.81 3.24 10.63
C ALA A 27 10.84 2.70 9.61
N GLY A 28 11.97 3.40 9.46
CA GLY A 28 13.06 3.00 8.58
C GLY A 28 13.73 1.70 9.01
N LEU A 29 13.93 1.49 10.31
CA LEU A 29 14.48 0.26 10.87
C LEU A 29 13.55 -0.93 10.61
N LEU A 30 12.25 -0.76 10.85
CA LEU A 30 11.26 -1.80 10.56
C LEU A 30 11.21 -2.13 9.07
N ALA A 31 11.22 -1.13 8.20
CA ALA A 31 11.26 -1.33 6.76
C ALA A 31 12.53 -2.09 6.32
N ALA A 32 13.70 -1.72 6.87
CA ALA A 32 14.95 -2.41 6.60
C ALA A 32 14.91 -3.89 7.04
N LEU A 33 14.36 -4.17 8.23
CA LEU A 33 14.16 -5.53 8.70
C LEU A 33 13.23 -6.32 7.78
N CYS A 34 12.11 -5.74 7.33
CA CYS A 34 11.22 -6.40 6.37
C CYS A 34 11.94 -6.76 5.06
N VAL A 35 12.78 -5.86 4.53
CA VAL A 35 13.57 -6.13 3.32
C VAL A 35 14.58 -7.25 3.57
N VAL A 36 15.35 -7.18 4.66
CA VAL A 36 16.35 -8.21 4.98
C VAL A 36 15.69 -9.58 5.17
N LEU A 37 14.61 -9.65 5.94
CA LEU A 37 13.90 -10.89 6.21
C LEU A 37 13.23 -11.47 4.96
N GLY A 38 12.71 -10.61 4.08
CA GLY A 38 12.07 -11.03 2.83
C GLY A 38 13.07 -11.48 1.75
N VAL A 39 14.20 -10.79 1.62
CA VAL A 39 15.21 -11.08 0.57
C VAL A 39 16.16 -12.19 1.01
N ALA A 40 16.52 -12.25 2.29
CA ALA A 40 17.47 -13.22 2.85
C ALA A 40 16.80 -14.12 3.91
N PRO A 41 15.77 -14.91 3.55
CA PRO A 41 15.10 -15.79 4.50
C PRO A 41 16.03 -16.86 5.08
N MET A 42 17.16 -17.16 4.41
CA MET A 42 18.17 -18.08 4.91
C MET A 42 18.78 -17.66 6.26
N LEU A 43 18.70 -16.39 6.63
CA LEU A 43 19.18 -15.91 7.94
C LEU A 43 18.28 -16.35 9.10
N VAL A 44 16.98 -16.54 8.85
CA VAL A 44 15.99 -16.73 9.93
C VAL A 44 15.30 -18.09 9.86
N VAL A 45 15.02 -18.60 8.68
CA VAL A 45 14.25 -19.84 8.51
C VAL A 45 14.93 -21.05 9.20
N PRO A 46 16.26 -21.28 9.13
CA PRO A 46 16.87 -22.43 9.82
C PRO A 46 16.77 -22.35 11.36
N SER A 47 16.75 -21.14 11.91
CA SER A 47 16.56 -20.92 13.35
C SER A 47 15.09 -21.15 13.74
N LEU A 48 14.16 -20.72 12.87
CA LEU A 48 12.74 -20.95 13.04
C LEU A 48 12.37 -22.43 12.91
N GLU A 49 12.94 -23.17 11.95
CA GLU A 49 12.77 -24.62 11.80
C GLU A 49 13.26 -25.37 13.05
N ARG A 50 14.43 -24.99 13.59
CA ARG A 50 14.96 -25.56 14.84
C ARG A 50 14.03 -25.30 16.03
N ALA A 51 13.52 -24.08 16.16
CA ALA A 51 12.58 -23.71 17.22
C ALA A 51 11.21 -24.41 17.05
N ALA A 52 10.74 -24.56 15.82
CA ALA A 52 9.49 -25.26 15.54
C ALA A 52 9.60 -26.77 15.83
N ALA A 53 10.76 -27.37 15.54
CA ALA A 53 11.01 -28.78 15.78
C ALA A 53 10.99 -29.19 17.27
N THR A 54 11.17 -28.25 18.20
CA THR A 54 11.05 -28.54 19.65
C THR A 54 9.60 -28.61 20.12
N VAL A 55 8.66 -28.03 19.37
CA VAL A 55 7.23 -27.94 19.73
C VAL A 55 6.39 -28.88 18.88
N VAL A 56 6.77 -29.12 17.62
CA VAL A 56 6.03 -29.95 16.66
C VAL A 56 6.77 -31.27 16.43
N ALA A 57 6.27 -32.34 17.04
CA ALA A 57 6.82 -33.68 16.84
C ALA A 57 6.60 -34.17 15.39
N GLY A 58 7.68 -34.50 14.69
CA GLY A 58 7.65 -35.11 13.34
C GLY A 58 7.68 -34.14 12.16
N GLY A 59 7.63 -32.83 12.39
CA GLY A 59 7.62 -31.81 11.33
C GLY A 59 9.01 -31.32 10.92
N ARG A 60 9.81 -32.14 10.23
CA ARG A 60 11.02 -31.66 9.54
C ARG A 60 10.69 -31.31 8.10
N SER A 61 10.07 -30.16 7.89
CA SER A 61 10.01 -29.56 6.55
C SER A 61 11.35 -28.90 6.27
N HIS A 62 12.09 -29.38 5.27
CA HIS A 62 13.22 -28.64 4.71
C HIS A 62 12.65 -27.59 3.76
N VAL A 63 12.41 -26.39 4.28
CA VAL A 63 11.79 -25.30 3.50
C VAL A 63 12.82 -24.64 2.59
N LEU A 64 14.13 -24.76 2.89
CA LEU A 64 15.20 -24.26 2.02
C LEU A 64 15.85 -25.37 1.19
N ARG A 65 15.85 -25.17 -0.12
CA ARG A 65 16.62 -25.95 -1.09
C ARG A 65 17.87 -25.16 -1.50
N GLY A 66 19.04 -25.79 -1.44
CA GLY A 66 20.32 -25.16 -1.80
C GLY A 66 20.72 -23.95 -0.93
N GLY A 67 20.05 -23.72 0.21
CA GLY A 67 20.36 -22.66 1.16
C GLY A 67 19.88 -21.25 0.79
N VAL A 68 19.24 -21.06 -0.37
CA VAL A 68 18.77 -19.74 -0.84
C VAL A 68 17.35 -19.80 -1.41
N GLU A 69 16.92 -20.95 -1.90
CA GLU A 69 15.62 -21.13 -2.54
C GLU A 69 14.62 -21.69 -1.54
N LEU A 70 13.40 -21.18 -1.54
CA LEU A 70 12.28 -21.72 -0.76
C LEU A 70 11.53 -22.76 -1.58
N GLU A 71 11.44 -23.98 -1.06
CA GLU A 71 10.59 -25.03 -1.59
C GLU A 71 9.23 -24.95 -0.88
N LEU A 72 8.17 -24.66 -1.64
CA LEU A 72 6.83 -24.55 -1.09
C LEU A 72 6.26 -25.96 -0.86
N ALA A 73 6.12 -26.35 0.42
CA ALA A 73 5.50 -27.62 0.79
C ALA A 73 4.09 -27.73 0.16
N GLY A 74 3.90 -28.74 -0.71
CA GLY A 74 2.62 -29.01 -1.37
C GLY A 74 2.40 -28.33 -2.73
N LEU A 75 3.29 -27.44 -3.18
CA LEU A 75 3.28 -26.91 -4.55
C LEU A 75 4.58 -27.27 -5.27
N ARG A 76 4.49 -27.68 -6.54
CA ARG A 76 5.66 -27.80 -7.43
C ARG A 76 6.15 -26.39 -7.82
N GLY A 77 6.74 -25.67 -6.88
CA GLY A 77 7.21 -24.30 -7.06
C GLY A 77 8.43 -24.01 -6.20
N ILE A 78 9.46 -23.46 -6.83
CA ILE A 78 10.65 -22.93 -6.16
C ILE A 78 10.53 -21.42 -6.15
N LEU A 79 10.55 -20.81 -4.97
CA LEU A 79 10.62 -19.37 -4.82
C LEU A 79 12.09 -18.99 -4.61
N ALA A 80 12.64 -18.14 -5.45
CA ALA A 80 14.00 -17.60 -5.30
C ALA A 80 13.92 -16.11 -4.92
N PRO A 81 13.88 -15.77 -3.62
CA PRO A 81 13.56 -14.42 -3.15
C PRO A 81 14.59 -13.38 -3.61
N VAL A 82 15.87 -13.75 -3.60
CA VAL A 82 16.97 -12.90 -4.07
C VAL A 82 16.79 -12.55 -5.55
N TRP A 83 16.58 -13.55 -6.42
CA TRP A 83 16.40 -13.33 -7.85
C TRP A 83 15.13 -12.53 -8.15
N THR A 84 14.06 -12.78 -7.41
CA THR A 84 12.80 -12.04 -7.52
C THR A 84 13.02 -10.57 -7.14
N ALA A 85 13.74 -10.30 -6.05
CA ALA A 85 14.06 -8.94 -5.61
C ALA A 85 14.96 -8.21 -6.62
N VAL A 86 15.98 -8.89 -7.17
CA VAL A 86 16.85 -8.34 -8.23
C VAL A 86 16.04 -8.01 -9.48
N GLY A 87 15.15 -8.92 -9.92
CA GLY A 87 14.28 -8.70 -11.07
C GLY A 87 13.35 -7.50 -10.87
N LEU A 88 12.74 -7.36 -9.69
CA LEU A 88 11.91 -6.21 -9.33
C LEU A 88 12.71 -4.91 -9.28
N ALA A 89 13.91 -4.92 -8.71
CA ALA A 89 14.77 -3.75 -8.64
C ALA A 89 15.21 -3.28 -10.05
N LEU A 90 15.55 -4.22 -10.92
CA LEU A 90 15.87 -3.95 -12.33
C LEU A 90 14.65 -3.39 -13.07
N ALA A 91 13.48 -4.01 -12.93
CA ALA A 91 12.25 -3.54 -13.57
C ALA A 91 11.87 -2.12 -13.11
N ALA A 92 12.00 -1.83 -11.80
CA ALA A 92 11.80 -0.50 -11.26
C ALA A 92 12.84 0.50 -11.82
N GLY A 93 14.11 0.12 -11.87
CA GLY A 93 15.18 0.94 -12.44
C GLY A 93 14.96 1.26 -13.92
N VAL A 94 14.53 0.28 -14.72
CA VAL A 94 14.16 0.47 -16.13
C VAL A 94 12.94 1.38 -16.26
N ALA A 95 11.90 1.19 -15.44
CA ALA A 95 10.71 2.05 -15.45
C ALA A 95 11.05 3.51 -15.12
N VAL A 96 11.94 3.74 -14.14
CA VAL A 96 12.40 5.09 -13.79
C VAL A 96 13.29 5.66 -14.89
N GLY A 97 14.26 4.90 -15.40
CA GLY A 97 15.18 5.34 -16.45
C GLY A 97 14.47 5.65 -17.76
N THR A 98 13.51 4.81 -18.19
CA THR A 98 12.67 5.07 -19.37
C THR A 98 11.77 6.27 -19.17
N ARG A 99 11.17 6.45 -17.99
CA ARG A 99 10.41 7.67 -17.65
C ARG A 99 11.26 8.92 -17.80
N ASP A 100 12.50 8.92 -17.32
CA ASP A 100 13.38 10.08 -17.41
C ASP A 100 13.91 10.31 -18.84
N LEU A 101 14.14 9.25 -19.61
CA LEU A 101 14.54 9.34 -21.02
C LEU A 101 13.39 9.83 -21.94
N ILE A 102 12.17 9.35 -21.70
CA ILE A 102 10.96 9.74 -22.46
C ILE A 102 10.54 11.18 -22.13
N ARG A 103 10.90 11.71 -20.96
CA ARG A 103 10.70 13.13 -20.58
C ARG A 103 11.62 14.08 -21.37
N ARG A 104 11.44 14.14 -22.69
CA ARG A 104 11.85 15.28 -23.53
C ARG A 104 10.94 16.45 -23.17
N ARG A 105 11.41 17.33 -22.28
CA ARG A 105 10.57 18.23 -21.47
C ARG A 105 9.77 19.28 -22.26
N PRO A 106 8.42 19.24 -22.22
CA PRO A 106 7.66 20.45 -21.95
C PRO A 106 7.78 20.76 -20.44
N LYS A 107 7.84 22.05 -20.08
CA LYS A 107 7.79 22.49 -18.66
C LYS A 107 6.62 21.78 -17.98
N ARG A 108 6.84 21.18 -16.80
CA ARG A 108 5.78 20.55 -15.99
C ARG A 108 4.69 21.60 -15.76
N ARG A 109 3.62 21.56 -16.55
CA ARG A 109 2.49 22.45 -16.40
C ARG A 109 1.66 21.88 -15.26
N VAL A 110 1.71 22.55 -14.11
CA VAL A 110 0.75 22.28 -13.05
C VAL A 110 -0.58 22.79 -13.59
N ALA A 111 -1.43 21.87 -14.00
CA ALA A 111 -2.79 22.14 -14.43
C ALA A 111 -3.73 21.46 -13.45
N ASP A 112 -4.90 22.06 -13.26
CA ASP A 112 -5.95 21.43 -12.47
C ASP A 112 -6.39 20.13 -13.13
N ALA A 113 -6.85 19.18 -12.30
CA ALA A 113 -7.42 17.94 -12.81
C ALA A 113 -8.69 18.25 -13.60
N TRP A 114 -9.08 17.34 -14.50
CA TRP A 114 -10.33 17.50 -15.25
C TRP A 114 -11.52 17.45 -14.29
N ALA A 115 -12.23 18.57 -14.16
CA ALA A 115 -13.29 18.78 -13.18
C ALA A 115 -14.70 18.53 -13.75
N CYS A 116 -14.84 17.64 -14.74
CA CYS A 116 -16.09 17.44 -15.49
C CYS A 116 -16.66 18.75 -16.07
N GLY A 117 -15.79 19.68 -16.49
CA GLY A 117 -16.19 21.01 -17.01
C GLY A 117 -16.46 22.08 -15.95
N ARG A 118 -16.24 21.80 -14.66
CA ARG A 118 -16.32 22.82 -13.59
C ARG A 118 -15.07 23.70 -13.58
N GLU A 119 -15.25 24.97 -13.22
CA GLU A 119 -14.16 25.95 -13.15
C GLU A 119 -13.18 25.70 -11.98
N LEU A 120 -13.65 25.10 -10.88
CA LEU A 120 -12.85 24.89 -9.67
C LEU A 120 -13.09 23.51 -9.04
N LEU A 121 -12.00 22.81 -8.71
CA LEU A 121 -12.02 21.56 -7.93
C LEU A 121 -11.81 21.85 -6.45
N THR A 122 -12.80 21.52 -5.63
CA THR A 122 -12.67 21.59 -4.17
C THR A 122 -12.21 20.24 -3.59
N PRO A 123 -11.49 20.22 -2.45
CA PRO A 123 -11.08 18.96 -1.80
C PRO A 123 -12.24 18.02 -1.44
N ARG A 124 -13.47 18.56 -1.28
CA ARG A 124 -14.68 17.77 -1.00
C ARG A 124 -15.13 16.92 -2.18
N MET A 125 -14.78 17.31 -3.41
CA MET A 125 -15.11 16.58 -4.65
C MET A 125 -14.21 15.36 -4.89
N GLN A 126 -13.20 15.12 -4.05
CA GLN A 126 -12.34 13.95 -4.16
C GLN A 126 -12.99 12.69 -3.58
N TYR A 127 -12.76 11.56 -4.23
CA TYR A 127 -13.10 10.23 -3.70
C TYR A 127 -12.50 10.02 -2.29
N THR A 128 -13.30 9.40 -1.44
CA THR A 128 -12.98 8.97 -0.07
C THR A 128 -12.78 7.47 -0.01
N ALA A 129 -12.21 6.99 1.11
CA ALA A 129 -12.15 5.56 1.39
C ALA A 129 -13.55 4.94 1.40
N ALA A 130 -14.54 5.60 2.03
CA ALA A 130 -15.93 5.15 2.03
C ALA A 130 -16.51 5.03 0.61
N SER A 131 -16.34 6.03 -0.27
CA SER A 131 -16.83 5.91 -1.66
C SER A 131 -16.15 4.82 -2.47
N PHE A 132 -14.91 4.45 -2.11
CA PHE A 132 -14.19 3.35 -2.76
C PHE A 132 -14.67 1.98 -2.25
N ALA A 133 -15.03 1.89 -0.96
CA ALA A 133 -15.52 0.67 -0.33
C ALA A 133 -17.02 0.41 -0.60
N GLU A 134 -17.83 1.47 -0.81
CA GLU A 134 -19.29 1.39 -0.96
C GLU A 134 -19.78 0.30 -1.95
N PRO A 135 -19.18 0.11 -3.16
CA PRO A 135 -19.65 -0.95 -4.05
C PRO A 135 -19.44 -2.35 -3.47
N LEU A 136 -18.32 -2.57 -2.78
CA LEU A 136 -18.01 -3.84 -2.15
C LEU A 136 -18.94 -4.09 -0.97
N GLU A 137 -19.15 -3.07 -0.14
CA GLU A 137 -20.08 -3.12 0.99
C GLU A 137 -21.50 -3.45 0.52
N ARG A 138 -21.96 -2.86 -0.59
CA ARG A 138 -23.29 -3.13 -1.15
C ARG A 138 -23.45 -4.55 -1.69
N VAL A 139 -22.40 -5.13 -2.28
CA VAL A 139 -22.43 -6.52 -2.80
C VAL A 139 -22.43 -7.53 -1.65
N PHE A 140 -21.67 -7.26 -0.59
CA PHE A 140 -21.49 -8.16 0.55
C PHE A 140 -22.28 -7.72 1.81
N ASP A 141 -23.34 -6.95 1.63
CA ASP A 141 -24.14 -6.35 2.71
C ASP A 141 -24.67 -7.40 3.69
N ASP A 142 -25.06 -8.58 3.18
CA ASP A 142 -25.57 -9.69 3.99
C ASP A 142 -24.53 -10.25 4.99
N VAL A 143 -23.26 -10.26 4.59
CA VAL A 143 -22.13 -10.77 5.39
C VAL A 143 -21.53 -9.67 6.26
N LEU A 144 -21.29 -8.49 5.67
CA LEU A 144 -20.62 -7.37 6.33
C LEU A 144 -21.53 -6.63 7.31
N ARG A 145 -22.84 -6.61 7.05
CA ARG A 145 -23.87 -5.87 7.82
C ARG A 145 -23.41 -4.45 8.20
N PRO A 146 -22.99 -3.64 7.22
CA PRO A 146 -22.46 -2.31 7.48
C PRO A 146 -23.52 -1.41 8.12
N ASP A 147 -23.15 -0.74 9.22
CA ASP A 147 -23.95 0.32 9.80
C ASP A 147 -23.69 1.63 9.06
N ARG A 148 -24.76 2.31 8.64
CA ARG A 148 -24.69 3.50 7.77
C ARG A 148 -25.24 4.71 8.51
N ASP A 149 -24.35 5.55 9.01
CA ASP A 149 -24.71 6.87 9.54
C ASP A 149 -24.57 7.94 8.44
N VAL A 150 -25.67 8.62 8.13
CA VAL A 150 -25.73 9.65 7.08
C VAL A 150 -26.04 11.00 7.72
N THR A 151 -25.02 11.84 7.86
CA THR A 151 -25.20 13.23 8.28
C THR A 151 -25.45 14.12 7.07
N VAL A 152 -26.65 14.70 6.96
CA VAL A 152 -27.00 15.64 5.89
C VAL A 152 -26.81 17.07 6.38
N SER A 153 -25.86 17.80 5.79
CA SER A 153 -25.70 19.24 6.01
C SER A 153 -26.41 20.02 4.90
N HIS A 154 -27.53 20.66 5.21
CA HIS A 154 -28.22 21.54 4.26
C HIS A 154 -27.52 22.89 4.15
N VAL A 155 -27.40 23.40 2.93
CA VAL A 155 -27.08 24.81 2.69
C VAL A 155 -28.33 25.64 3.02
N ALA A 156 -28.18 26.83 3.62
CA ALA A 156 -29.31 27.63 4.12
C ALA A 156 -30.42 27.85 3.07
N GLU A 157 -30.03 28.04 1.80
CA GLU A 157 -30.93 28.27 0.66
C GLU A 157 -31.67 27.00 0.19
N SER A 158 -31.18 25.81 0.56
CA SER A 158 -31.75 24.51 0.18
C SER A 158 -32.65 23.87 1.24
N ARG A 159 -32.87 24.55 2.38
CA ARG A 159 -33.69 24.00 3.49
C ARG A 159 -35.15 23.72 3.14
N PHE A 160 -35.65 24.25 2.02
CA PHE A 160 -37.05 24.16 1.63
C PHE A 160 -37.31 23.31 0.39
N PHE A 161 -36.26 22.76 -0.23
CA PHE A 161 -36.40 21.83 -1.36
C PHE A 161 -36.17 20.41 -0.83
N VAL A 162 -37.28 19.73 -0.56
CA VAL A 162 -37.34 18.29 -0.23
C VAL A 162 -37.46 17.51 -1.53
#